data_AF-A0A7S1EAP6-F1
#
_entry.id   AF-A0A7S1EAP6-F1
#
_cell.length_a   1.000
_cell.length_b   1.000
_cell.length_c   1.000
_cell.angle_alpha   90.00
_cell.angle_beta   90.00
_cell.angle_gamma   90.00
#
_symmetry.space_group_name_H-M   'P 1'
#
loop_
_entity.id
_entity.type
_entity.pdbx_description
1 polymer ?
#
loop_
_entity_poly.entity_id
_entity_poly.type
_entity_poly.pdbx_seq_one_letter_code
_entity_poly.pdbx_strand_id
1 'polypeptide(L)'
;ETRCCGVDRGSPLRPREMEYGDVHRAAVQVFLVKKHMSERDTSAEIRKLFSMYQLQQDPPTSVKELSAFFNVINEEIGHGGTNHAEIKRLTIEGVPEPIWGLAQVLLEEEQDAVAKEGALKELRWLSPSQLELFKVVVESIVKGGGARNGKLDFNKAVNLGRFSSIKRRSGGDDEEAPVSSIKDLKSEEAVQILERLVELDWLRIVYVSDAEARGTHNNKRITLGIRSILDLRKYIETRYDQLCCEWTNGGDFKWIAPNDDEEENADKENNGAIGKRASSSREGGGGQDTE
;
A
#
# COMPACT_ATOMS: atom_id res chain seq x y z
N GLU A 1 -44.76 -61.31 22.57
CA GLU A 1 -43.50 -61.03 21.84
C GLU A 1 -43.92 -60.28 20.58
N THR A 2 -43.50 -59.04 20.28
CA THR A 2 -42.12 -58.60 20.02
C THR A 2 -42.06 -57.08 20.19
N ARG A 3 -41.19 -56.58 21.09
CA ARG A 3 -40.72 -55.19 21.11
C ARG A 3 -39.44 -55.14 20.29
N CYS A 4 -39.33 -54.20 19.36
CA CYS A 4 -38.06 -53.61 18.90
C CYS A 4 -38.33 -52.38 18.03
N CYS A 5 -38.21 -51.18 18.60
CA CYS A 5 -37.72 -50.01 17.87
C CYS A 5 -36.54 -49.48 18.69
N GLY A 6 -35.34 -49.95 18.33
CA GLY A 6 -34.08 -49.44 18.85
C GLY A 6 -33.88 -48.00 18.41
N VAL A 7 -33.35 -47.21 19.33
CA VAL A 7 -33.02 -45.80 19.19
C VAL A 7 -31.96 -45.65 18.09
N ASP A 8 -32.31 -44.95 17.02
CA ASP A 8 -31.36 -44.55 15.99
C ASP A 8 -30.46 -43.44 16.56
N ARG A 9 -29.31 -43.85 17.10
CA ARG A 9 -28.18 -42.97 17.39
C ARG A 9 -27.48 -42.70 16.06
N GLY A 10 -27.93 -41.67 15.35
CA GLY A 10 -27.37 -41.41 14.02
C GLY A 10 -27.72 -40.05 13.45
N SER A 11 -27.04 -39.01 13.92
CA SER A 11 -26.46 -38.01 13.02
C SER A 11 -25.36 -37.28 13.79
N PRO A 12 -24.09 -37.30 13.35
CA PRO A 12 -23.16 -36.29 13.82
C PRO A 12 -23.78 -34.94 13.47
N LEU A 13 -23.90 -34.06 14.46
CA LEU A 13 -24.31 -32.68 14.22
C LEU A 13 -23.47 -32.20 13.04
N ARG A 14 -24.14 -31.84 11.92
CA ARG A 14 -23.50 -30.99 10.91
C ARG A 14 -22.84 -29.85 11.70
N PRO A 15 -21.62 -29.39 11.32
CA PRO A 15 -21.11 -28.15 11.89
C PRO A 15 -22.26 -27.15 11.80
N ARG A 16 -22.76 -26.65 12.94
CA ARG A 16 -23.79 -25.61 12.91
C ARG A 16 -23.17 -24.50 12.09
N GLU A 17 -23.69 -24.28 10.89
CA GLU A 17 -23.30 -23.16 10.06
C GLU A 17 -23.47 -21.92 10.94
N MET A 18 -22.38 -21.18 11.12
CA MET A 18 -22.33 -20.06 12.04
C MET A 18 -23.14 -18.95 11.38
N GLU A 19 -24.37 -18.71 11.84
CA GLU A 19 -25.21 -17.64 11.29
C GLU A 19 -24.66 -16.26 11.68
N TYR A 20 -24.82 -15.27 10.81
CA TYR A 20 -24.43 -13.90 11.09
C TYR A 20 -25.17 -13.35 12.32
N GLY A 21 -24.50 -12.56 13.15
CA GLY A 21 -25.02 -12.17 14.46
C GLY A 21 -24.23 -11.08 15.15
N ASP A 22 -24.51 -10.83 16.43
CA ASP A 22 -23.95 -9.70 17.17
C ASP A 22 -22.42 -9.74 17.29
N VAL A 23 -21.84 -10.92 17.46
CA VAL A 23 -20.38 -11.09 17.50
C VAL A 23 -19.72 -10.71 16.17
N HIS A 24 -20.40 -11.01 15.05
CA HIS A 24 -19.93 -10.67 13.70
C HIS A 24 -20.03 -9.16 13.47
N ARG A 25 -21.15 -8.53 13.88
CA ARG A 25 -21.32 -7.07 13.85
C ARG A 25 -20.24 -6.36 14.67
N ALA A 26 -19.94 -6.87 15.87
CA ALA A 26 -18.89 -6.33 16.72
C ALA A 26 -17.50 -6.49 16.09
N ALA A 27 -17.24 -7.62 15.43
CA ALA A 27 -16.00 -7.81 14.67
C ALA A 27 -15.87 -6.77 13.55
N VAL A 28 -16.92 -6.52 12.78
CA VAL A 28 -16.93 -5.45 11.75
C VAL A 28 -16.63 -4.09 12.38
N GLN A 29 -17.23 -3.75 13.52
CA GLN A 29 -16.95 -2.49 14.22
C GLN A 29 -15.48 -2.36 14.65
N VAL A 30 -14.87 -3.42 15.15
CA VAL A 30 -13.43 -3.45 15.46
C VAL A 30 -12.62 -3.11 14.22
N PHE A 31 -12.92 -3.75 13.08
CA PHE A 31 -12.19 -3.53 11.84
C PHE A 31 -12.48 -2.15 11.22
N LEU A 32 -13.64 -1.54 11.45
CA LEU A 32 -13.89 -0.16 11.04
C LEU A 32 -13.02 0.85 11.79
N VAL A 33 -12.72 0.59 13.06
CA VAL A 33 -11.87 1.44 13.90
C VAL A 33 -10.39 1.16 13.69
N LYS A 34 -9.97 -0.11 13.79
CA LYS A 34 -8.56 -0.50 13.69
C LYS A 34 -8.05 -0.60 12.26
N LYS A 35 -8.96 -0.74 11.27
CA LYS A 35 -8.71 -0.94 9.83
C LYS A 35 -8.04 -2.26 9.48
N HIS A 36 -6.96 -2.61 10.18
CA HIS A 36 -6.25 -3.88 10.07
C HIS A 36 -5.65 -4.29 11.41
N MET A 37 -5.30 -5.57 11.54
CA MET A 37 -4.65 -6.15 12.70
C MET A 37 -3.75 -7.30 12.28
N SER A 38 -2.71 -7.59 13.08
CA SER A 38 -1.97 -8.84 12.92
C SER A 38 -2.88 -10.07 13.07
N GLU A 39 -2.50 -11.21 12.52
CA GLU A 39 -3.21 -12.48 12.72
C GLU A 39 -3.34 -12.84 14.20
N ARG A 40 -2.28 -12.59 14.98
CA ARG A 40 -2.30 -12.79 16.43
C ARG A 40 -3.33 -11.89 17.12
N ASP A 41 -3.32 -10.59 16.83
CA ASP A 41 -4.21 -9.62 17.46
C ASP A 41 -5.67 -9.84 17.04
N THR A 42 -5.87 -10.23 15.78
CA THR A 42 -7.18 -10.61 15.25
C THR A 42 -7.72 -11.80 16.04
N SER A 43 -6.93 -12.86 16.22
CA SER A 43 -7.35 -14.02 17.01
C SER A 43 -7.66 -13.66 18.46
N ALA A 44 -6.88 -12.76 19.07
CA ALA A 44 -7.10 -12.32 20.44
C ALA A 44 -8.39 -11.48 20.57
N GLU A 45 -8.63 -10.55 19.64
CA GLU A 45 -9.83 -9.70 19.67
C GLU A 45 -11.10 -10.53 19.40
N ILE A 46 -11.08 -11.45 18.43
CA ILE A 46 -12.24 -12.32 18.18
C ILE A 46 -12.53 -13.20 19.42
N ARG A 47 -11.51 -13.79 20.05
CA ARG A 47 -11.68 -14.54 21.31
C ARG A 47 -12.33 -13.70 22.41
N LYS A 48 -11.91 -12.44 22.55
CA LYS A 48 -12.49 -11.50 23.50
C LYS A 48 -13.96 -11.22 23.17
N LEU A 49 -14.32 -11.02 21.90
CA LEU A 49 -15.71 -10.83 21.49
C LEU A 49 -16.57 -12.04 21.86
N PHE A 50 -16.12 -13.26 21.59
CA PHE A 50 -16.84 -14.47 22.00
C PHE A 50 -17.08 -14.55 23.51
N SER A 51 -16.07 -14.19 24.31
CA SER A 51 -16.21 -14.10 25.77
C SER A 51 -17.20 -13.03 26.21
N MET A 52 -17.25 -11.88 25.53
CA MET A 52 -18.17 -10.78 25.86
C MET A 52 -19.62 -11.14 25.56
N TYR A 53 -19.88 -11.80 24.43
CA TYR A 53 -21.22 -12.20 24.00
C TYR A 53 -21.70 -13.53 24.62
N GLN A 54 -20.88 -14.17 25.46
CA GLN A 54 -21.20 -15.41 26.18
C GLN A 54 -21.73 -16.52 25.24
N LEU A 55 -21.14 -16.63 24.06
CA LEU A 55 -21.57 -17.61 23.07
C LEU A 55 -21.24 -19.03 23.55
N GLN A 56 -22.15 -19.98 23.31
CA GLN A 56 -21.92 -21.40 23.60
C GLN A 56 -20.90 -22.04 22.65
N GLN A 57 -20.61 -21.38 21.53
CA GLN A 57 -19.65 -21.85 20.55
C GLN A 57 -18.24 -21.45 20.95
N ASP A 58 -17.29 -22.35 20.78
CA ASP A 58 -15.88 -22.05 21.00
C ASP A 58 -15.39 -20.99 20.00
N PRO A 59 -14.54 -20.04 20.43
CA PRO A 59 -13.98 -19.05 19.54
C PRO A 59 -13.05 -19.68 18.50
N PRO A 60 -12.90 -19.08 17.30
CA PRO A 60 -11.95 -19.57 16.30
C PRO A 60 -10.51 -19.52 16.83
N THR A 61 -9.84 -20.67 16.78
CA THR A 61 -8.48 -20.89 17.31
C THR A 61 -7.43 -21.05 16.22
N SER A 62 -7.84 -21.44 15.01
CA SER A 62 -6.97 -21.59 13.85
C SER A 62 -7.25 -20.57 12.75
N VAL A 63 -6.29 -20.38 11.83
CA VAL A 63 -6.47 -19.53 10.64
C VAL A 63 -7.64 -19.99 9.79
N LYS A 64 -7.86 -21.31 9.68
CA LYS A 64 -8.99 -21.88 8.93
C LYS A 64 -10.33 -21.53 9.58
N GLU A 65 -10.40 -21.59 10.91
CA GLU A 65 -11.62 -21.21 11.65
C GLU A 65 -11.86 -19.70 11.60
N LEU A 66 -10.81 -18.88 11.69
CA LEU A 66 -10.92 -17.43 11.48
C LEU A 66 -11.41 -17.10 10.07
N SER A 67 -10.90 -17.80 9.06
CA SER A 67 -11.36 -17.62 7.67
C SER A 67 -12.84 -17.97 7.54
N ALA A 68 -13.28 -19.09 8.13
CA ALA A 68 -14.69 -19.47 8.14
C ALA A 68 -15.57 -18.42 8.87
N PHE A 69 -15.10 -17.89 10.00
CA PHE A 69 -15.76 -16.81 10.72
C PHE A 69 -15.90 -15.53 9.87
N PHE A 70 -14.84 -15.12 9.18
CA PHE A 70 -14.87 -13.93 8.32
C PHE A 70 -15.66 -14.15 7.02
N ASN A 71 -15.73 -15.37 6.50
CA ASN A 71 -16.58 -15.66 5.34
C ASN A 71 -18.06 -15.36 5.63
N VAL A 72 -18.56 -15.72 6.82
CA VAL A 72 -19.93 -15.37 7.25
C VAL A 72 -20.14 -13.85 7.26
N ILE A 73 -19.14 -13.10 7.73
CA ILE A 73 -19.20 -11.63 7.68
C ILE A 73 -19.21 -11.14 6.22
N ASN A 74 -18.30 -11.65 5.39
CA ASN A 74 -18.10 -11.21 4.02
C ASN A 74 -19.30 -11.52 3.13
N GLU A 75 -20.06 -12.58 3.41
CA GLU A 75 -21.35 -12.85 2.75
C GLU A 75 -22.37 -11.71 3.00
N GLU A 76 -22.34 -11.10 4.18
CA GLU A 76 -23.30 -10.06 4.60
C GLU A 76 -22.86 -8.63 4.27
N ILE A 77 -21.55 -8.35 4.30
CA ILE A 77 -21.01 -7.01 4.01
C ILE A 77 -20.39 -6.87 2.62
N GLY A 78 -20.21 -7.98 1.90
CA GLY A 78 -19.50 -8.06 0.62
C GLY A 78 -20.30 -7.59 -0.59
N HIS A 79 -20.02 -8.19 -1.75
CA HIS A 79 -20.52 -7.72 -3.05
C HIS A 79 -22.05 -7.74 -3.17
N GLY A 80 -22.72 -8.72 -2.55
CA GLY A 80 -24.20 -8.77 -2.43
C GLY A 80 -24.74 -8.17 -1.13
N GLY A 81 -23.86 -7.59 -0.31
CA GLY A 81 -24.13 -7.10 1.03
C GLY A 81 -24.33 -5.59 1.11
N THR A 82 -24.38 -5.07 2.33
CA THR A 82 -24.79 -3.67 2.60
C THR A 82 -23.66 -2.63 2.48
N ASN A 83 -22.39 -3.04 2.52
CA ASN A 83 -21.26 -2.12 2.68
C ASN A 83 -20.18 -2.25 1.59
N HIS A 84 -20.31 -3.19 0.67
CA HIS A 84 -19.32 -3.49 -0.38
C HIS A 84 -17.89 -3.52 0.17
N ALA A 85 -17.68 -4.36 1.18
CA ALA A 85 -16.40 -4.49 1.87
C ALA A 85 -16.09 -5.96 2.18
N GLU A 86 -14.82 -6.28 2.38
CA GLU A 86 -14.35 -7.63 2.68
C GLU A 86 -13.27 -7.59 3.74
N ILE A 87 -13.41 -8.40 4.78
CA ILE A 87 -12.31 -8.70 5.69
C ILE A 87 -11.47 -9.81 5.06
N LYS A 88 -10.27 -9.47 4.63
CA LYS A 88 -9.35 -10.41 3.97
C LYS A 88 -8.04 -10.54 4.72
N ARG A 89 -7.43 -11.71 4.56
CA ARG A 89 -6.08 -12.00 5.04
C ARG A 89 -5.07 -11.60 3.99
N LEU A 90 -3.94 -11.02 4.41
CA LEU A 90 -2.85 -10.64 3.52
C LEU A 90 -1.51 -11.00 4.14
N THR A 91 -0.56 -11.44 3.32
CA THR A 91 0.86 -11.31 3.61
C THR A 91 1.44 -10.15 2.80
N ILE A 92 2.25 -9.34 3.45
CA ILE A 92 2.85 -8.14 2.85
C ILE A 92 4.35 -8.26 3.02
N GLU A 93 5.10 -8.09 1.93
CA GLU A 93 6.55 -8.09 1.99
C GLU A 93 7.08 -7.05 3.00
N GLY A 94 7.97 -7.47 3.89
CA GLY A 94 8.51 -6.61 4.95
C GLY A 94 7.56 -6.38 6.13
N VAL A 95 6.42 -7.07 6.19
CA VAL A 95 5.62 -7.24 7.41
C VAL A 95 5.85 -8.67 7.93
N PRO A 96 6.28 -8.84 9.19
CA PRO A 96 6.77 -10.14 9.68
C PRO A 96 5.67 -11.19 9.85
N GLU A 97 4.42 -10.77 9.99
CA GLU A 97 3.29 -11.66 10.18
C GLU A 97 2.14 -11.32 9.23
N PRO A 98 1.31 -12.31 8.87
CA PRO A 98 0.07 -12.07 8.14
C PRO A 98 -0.83 -11.12 8.91
N ILE A 99 -1.58 -10.31 8.17
CA ILE A 99 -2.58 -9.39 8.73
C ILE A 99 -3.97 -9.79 8.25
N TRP A 100 -4.97 -9.33 8.99
CA TRP A 100 -6.35 -9.24 8.51
C TRP A 100 -6.73 -7.77 8.40
N GLY A 101 -7.41 -7.40 7.33
CA GLY A 101 -7.82 -6.02 7.10
C GLY A 101 -9.17 -5.94 6.39
N LEU A 102 -9.91 -4.88 6.69
CA LEU A 102 -11.14 -4.54 5.98
C LEU A 102 -10.76 -3.74 4.73
N ALA A 103 -11.03 -4.32 3.56
CA ALA A 103 -10.83 -3.68 2.27
C ALA A 103 -12.17 -3.34 1.64
N GLN A 104 -12.21 -2.26 0.86
CA GLN A 104 -13.37 -1.93 0.05
C GLN A 104 -13.44 -2.82 -1.20
N VAL A 105 -14.61 -3.38 -1.47
CA VAL A 105 -14.94 -4.15 -2.68
C VAL A 105 -15.67 -3.21 -3.64
N LEU A 106 -15.03 -2.79 -4.73
CA LEU A 106 -15.72 -2.00 -5.76
C LEU A 106 -16.67 -2.90 -6.57
N LEU A 107 -17.91 -2.44 -6.80
CA LEU A 107 -18.89 -3.08 -7.68
C LEU A 107 -18.38 -3.16 -9.12
N GLU A 108 -18.82 -4.18 -9.87
CA GLU A 108 -18.43 -4.34 -11.29
C GLU A 108 -18.97 -3.21 -12.17
N GLU A 109 -20.14 -2.67 -11.83
CA GLU A 109 -20.79 -1.56 -12.55
C GLU A 109 -20.18 -0.17 -12.23
N GLU A 110 -19.34 -0.08 -11.18
CA GLU A 110 -18.65 1.16 -10.76
C GLU A 110 -17.21 1.29 -11.32
N GLN A 111 -16.81 0.38 -12.21
CA GLN A 111 -15.42 0.17 -12.61
C GLN A 111 -14.76 1.32 -13.40
N ASP A 112 -15.51 2.21 -14.07
CA ASP A 112 -14.88 3.19 -14.98
C ASP A 112 -14.75 4.62 -14.44
N ALA A 113 -15.61 5.05 -13.50
CA ALA A 113 -15.60 6.42 -12.96
C ALA A 113 -15.43 6.50 -11.43
N VAL A 114 -16.01 5.56 -10.67
CA VAL A 114 -15.94 5.55 -9.20
C VAL A 114 -14.73 4.77 -8.70
N ALA A 115 -14.24 3.79 -9.46
CA ALA A 115 -12.99 3.08 -9.14
C ALA A 115 -11.74 3.99 -9.12
N LYS A 116 -11.77 5.11 -9.86
CA LYS A 116 -10.64 6.04 -9.98
C LYS A 116 -10.40 6.92 -8.76
N GLU A 117 -11.39 7.16 -7.90
CA GLU A 117 -11.21 7.95 -6.65
C GLU A 117 -11.99 7.42 -5.45
N GLY A 118 -12.79 6.37 -5.60
CA GLY A 118 -13.62 5.78 -4.54
C GLY A 118 -12.80 5.34 -3.33
N ALA A 119 -11.63 4.75 -3.55
CA ALA A 119 -10.71 4.35 -2.49
C ALA A 119 -10.08 5.54 -1.75
N LEU A 120 -10.06 6.73 -2.37
CA LEU A 120 -9.57 7.98 -1.75
C LEU A 120 -10.65 8.68 -0.93
N LYS A 121 -11.88 8.15 -0.85
CA LYS A 121 -12.99 8.75 -0.06
C LYS A 121 -12.64 8.89 1.43
N GLU A 122 -11.85 7.98 1.99
CA GLU A 122 -11.37 8.05 3.39
C GLU A 122 -10.36 9.19 3.61
N LEU A 123 -9.80 9.76 2.54
CA LEU A 123 -8.85 10.87 2.56
C LEU A 123 -9.51 12.23 2.27
N ARG A 124 -10.86 12.32 2.31
CA ARG A 124 -11.61 13.58 2.11
C ARG A 124 -11.28 14.69 3.11
N TRP A 125 -10.65 14.36 4.23
CA TRP A 125 -10.17 15.33 5.21
C TRP A 125 -8.88 16.05 4.75
N LEU A 126 -8.20 15.55 3.72
CA LEU A 126 -7.08 16.22 3.08
C LEU A 126 -7.55 17.40 2.24
N SER A 127 -6.75 18.47 2.22
CA SER A 127 -6.92 19.52 1.21
C SER A 127 -6.56 18.99 -0.19
N PRO A 128 -7.01 19.62 -1.28
CA PRO A 128 -6.64 19.20 -2.64
C PRO A 128 -5.13 19.06 -2.86
N SER A 129 -4.33 20.01 -2.36
CA SER A 129 -2.86 19.96 -2.44
C SER A 129 -2.26 18.79 -1.66
N GLN A 130 -2.82 18.46 -0.50
CA GLN A 130 -2.35 17.35 0.34
C GLN A 130 -2.70 15.99 -0.29
N LEU A 131 -3.90 15.87 -0.85
CA LEU A 131 -4.31 14.69 -1.60
C LEU A 131 -3.45 14.50 -2.85
N GLU A 132 -3.12 15.59 -3.54
CA GLU A 132 -2.24 15.55 -4.71
C GLU A 132 -0.83 15.09 -4.33
N LEU A 133 -0.26 15.59 -3.22
CA LEU A 133 1.01 15.10 -2.71
C LEU A 133 0.97 13.59 -2.47
N PHE A 134 -0.10 13.09 -1.85
CA PHE A 134 -0.26 11.66 -1.63
C PHE A 134 -0.31 10.87 -2.95
N LYS A 135 -1.11 11.31 -3.93
CA LYS A 135 -1.20 10.68 -5.25
C LYS A 135 0.17 10.61 -5.95
N VAL A 136 0.91 11.71 -5.99
CA VAL A 136 2.24 11.78 -6.64
C VAL A 136 3.28 10.94 -5.89
N VAL A 137 3.18 10.83 -4.57
CA VAL A 137 4.03 9.92 -3.77
C VAL A 137 3.70 8.46 -4.09
N VAL A 138 2.42 8.08 -4.14
CA VAL A 138 1.99 6.74 -4.53
C VAL A 138 2.50 6.41 -5.93
N GLU A 139 2.29 7.32 -6.90
CA GLU A 139 2.80 7.17 -8.27
C GLU A 139 4.32 6.95 -8.29
N SER A 140 5.07 7.77 -7.56
CA SER A 140 6.53 7.68 -7.49
C SER A 140 7.01 6.34 -6.92
N ILE A 141 6.26 5.78 -5.96
CA ILE A 141 6.53 4.48 -5.34
C ILE A 141 6.22 3.34 -6.32
N VAL A 142 5.06 3.37 -6.99
CA VAL A 142 4.57 2.23 -7.81
C VAL A 142 5.16 2.19 -9.21
N LYS A 143 5.45 3.35 -9.83
CA LYS A 143 6.12 3.43 -11.15
C LYS A 143 7.63 3.32 -11.08
N GLY A 144 8.21 3.23 -9.87
CA GLY A 144 9.67 3.20 -9.72
C GLY A 144 10.36 4.50 -10.15
N GLY A 145 9.67 5.65 -10.09
CA GLY A 145 10.16 6.99 -10.47
C GLY A 145 11.26 7.53 -9.54
N GLY A 146 12.35 6.76 -9.42
CA GLY A 146 13.42 6.87 -8.44
C GLY A 146 13.00 6.43 -7.03
N ALA A 147 12.03 5.53 -6.92
CA ALA A 147 11.84 4.66 -5.76
C ALA A 147 12.44 3.29 -6.08
N ARG A 148 13.39 2.81 -5.27
CA ARG A 148 13.99 1.48 -5.46
C ARG A 148 13.21 0.46 -4.65
N ASN A 149 12.72 -0.61 -5.29
CA ASN A 149 11.91 -1.66 -4.64
C ASN A 149 10.74 -1.07 -3.83
N GLY A 150 10.01 -0.10 -4.40
CA GLY A 150 8.88 0.54 -3.73
C GLY A 150 9.23 1.47 -2.55
N LYS A 151 10.50 1.82 -2.38
CA LYS A 151 10.98 2.69 -1.30
C LYS A 151 11.44 4.03 -1.87
N LEU A 152 10.74 5.11 -1.51
CA LEU A 152 11.04 6.48 -1.90
C LEU A 152 11.81 7.20 -0.79
N ASP A 153 12.79 8.04 -1.13
CA ASP A 153 13.44 8.89 -0.13
C ASP A 153 12.47 9.89 0.50
N PHE A 154 12.49 10.03 1.83
CA PHE A 154 11.54 10.89 2.54
C PHE A 154 11.69 12.37 2.14
N ASN A 155 12.90 12.87 1.94
CA ASN A 155 13.11 14.26 1.51
C ASN A 155 12.67 14.45 0.06
N LYS A 156 12.87 13.43 -0.79
CA LYS A 156 12.31 13.42 -2.14
C LYS A 156 10.78 13.49 -2.09
N ALA A 157 10.13 12.71 -1.23
CA ALA A 157 8.68 12.78 -1.03
C ALA A 157 8.21 14.18 -0.60
N VAL A 158 8.90 14.81 0.36
CA VAL A 158 8.62 16.20 0.78
C VAL A 158 8.74 17.19 -0.38
N ASN A 159 9.75 17.02 -1.24
CA ASN A 159 9.97 17.91 -2.39
C ASN A 159 8.92 17.74 -3.50
N LEU A 160 8.21 16.61 -3.57
CA LEU A 160 7.09 16.43 -4.50
C LEU A 160 5.91 17.37 -4.20
N GLY A 161 5.82 17.93 -2.98
CA GLY A 161 4.81 18.93 -2.61
C GLY A 161 4.98 20.30 -3.28
N ARG A 162 6.07 20.50 -4.03
CA ARG A 162 6.35 21.72 -4.81
C ARG A 162 5.84 21.55 -6.24
N PHE A 163 4.51 21.53 -6.42
CA PHE A 163 3.81 21.24 -7.68
C PHE A 163 4.13 22.20 -8.83
N SER A 164 4.55 23.43 -8.55
CA SER A 164 5.06 24.38 -9.54
C SER A 164 6.20 23.81 -10.41
N SER A 165 6.91 22.79 -9.92
CA SER A 165 7.97 22.08 -10.65
C SER A 165 7.51 20.86 -11.46
N ILE A 166 6.33 20.29 -11.15
CA ILE A 166 5.77 19.11 -11.83
C ILE A 166 5.19 19.50 -13.21
N LYS A 167 4.78 20.76 -13.36
CA LYS A 167 4.10 21.32 -14.53
C LYS A 167 4.96 21.57 -15.80
N ARG A 168 6.16 21.02 -15.91
CA ARG A 168 7.02 21.19 -17.10
C ARG A 168 7.42 19.90 -17.84
N ARG A 169 6.96 18.72 -17.43
CA ARG A 169 7.38 17.45 -18.06
C ARG A 169 6.28 16.62 -18.72
N SER A 170 5.02 16.83 -18.39
CA SER A 170 3.89 16.15 -19.03
C SER A 170 3.26 17.05 -20.09
N GLY A 171 3.91 17.12 -21.26
CA GLY A 171 3.26 17.56 -22.50
C GLY A 171 2.54 16.37 -23.09
N GLY A 172 1.28 16.19 -22.71
CA GLY A 172 0.38 15.16 -23.24
C GLY A 172 -1.05 15.65 -23.06
N ASP A 173 -1.74 15.85 -24.18
CA ASP A 173 -3.10 16.36 -24.28
C ASP A 173 -4.09 15.37 -23.66
N ASP A 174 -4.36 15.50 -22.36
CA ASP A 174 -5.57 14.96 -21.75
C ASP A 174 -6.06 15.95 -20.67
N GLU A 175 -7.29 16.44 -20.86
CA GLU A 175 -7.97 17.39 -19.99
C GLU A 175 -8.26 16.79 -18.60
N GLU A 176 -7.28 16.79 -17.69
CA GLU A 176 -7.55 16.82 -16.25
C GLU A 176 -7.50 18.28 -15.77
N ALA A 177 -8.44 18.64 -14.88
CA ALA A 177 -8.77 19.99 -14.42
C ALA A 177 -7.58 20.95 -14.30
N PRO A 178 -7.76 22.28 -14.57
CA PRO A 178 -6.65 23.21 -14.62
C PRO A 178 -5.90 23.19 -13.29
N VAL A 179 -4.68 22.67 -13.32
CA VAL A 179 -3.69 22.61 -12.24
C VAL A 179 -3.32 24.03 -11.72
N SER A 180 -4.04 25.08 -12.11
CA SER A 180 -3.90 26.45 -11.61
C SER A 180 -4.53 26.66 -10.23
N SER A 181 -5.33 25.70 -9.72
CA SER A 181 -5.97 25.77 -8.40
C SER A 181 -5.21 25.05 -7.27
N ILE A 182 -4.26 24.17 -7.60
CA ILE A 182 -3.46 23.42 -6.62
C ILE A 182 -2.29 24.28 -6.16
N LYS A 183 -2.23 24.58 -4.85
CA LYS A 183 -1.16 25.38 -4.25
C LYS A 183 0.02 24.50 -3.85
N ASP A 184 1.22 25.02 -4.05
CA ASP A 184 2.45 24.42 -3.49
C ASP A 184 2.35 24.30 -1.96
N LEU A 185 2.76 23.15 -1.44
CA LEU A 185 2.90 22.94 -0.01
C LEU A 185 4.28 23.45 0.44
N LYS A 186 4.29 24.13 1.59
CA LYS A 186 5.57 24.41 2.27
C LYS A 186 6.19 23.09 2.73
N SER A 187 7.52 23.03 2.81
CA SER A 187 8.23 21.82 3.25
C SER A 187 7.76 21.33 4.63
N GLU A 188 7.50 22.21 5.58
CA GLU A 188 6.97 21.85 6.90
C GLU A 188 5.56 21.23 6.83
N GLU A 189 4.70 21.76 5.96
CA GLU A 189 3.34 21.24 5.76
C GLU A 189 3.38 19.86 5.08
N ALA A 190 4.25 19.70 4.08
CA ALA A 190 4.48 18.42 3.43
C ALA A 190 5.02 17.36 4.41
N VAL A 191 5.91 17.74 5.34
CA VAL A 191 6.37 16.82 6.40
C VAL A 191 5.21 16.41 7.30
N GLN A 192 4.45 17.36 7.83
CA GLN A 192 3.33 17.08 8.75
C GLN A 192 2.29 16.16 8.11
N ILE A 193 1.95 16.38 6.84
CA ILE A 193 0.96 15.53 6.18
C ILE A 193 1.51 14.13 5.87
N LEU A 194 2.76 14.00 5.46
CA LEU A 194 3.37 12.68 5.25
C LEU A 194 3.48 11.90 6.57
N GLU A 195 3.84 12.55 7.67
CA GLU A 195 3.85 11.93 9.00
C GLU A 195 2.44 11.53 9.43
N ARG A 196 1.43 12.36 9.19
CA ARG A 196 0.04 12.00 9.47
C ARG A 196 -0.45 10.82 8.63
N LEU A 197 -0.06 10.74 7.36
CA LEU A 197 -0.37 9.59 6.51
C LEU A 197 0.34 8.31 6.97
N VAL A 198 1.51 8.44 7.61
CA VAL A 198 2.19 7.33 8.27
C VAL A 198 1.47 6.89 9.55
N GLU A 199 1.06 7.83 10.40
CA GLU A 199 0.27 7.53 11.61
C GLU A 199 -1.04 6.81 11.30
N LEU A 200 -1.62 7.08 10.13
CA LEU A 200 -2.86 6.48 9.67
C LEU A 200 -2.66 5.25 8.76
N ASP A 201 -1.44 4.73 8.64
CA ASP A 201 -1.08 3.55 7.83
C ASP A 201 -1.41 3.65 6.33
N TRP A 202 -1.56 4.86 5.80
CA TRP A 202 -1.59 5.08 4.35
C TRP A 202 -0.17 5.01 3.75
N LEU A 203 0.81 5.47 4.50
CA LEU A 203 2.23 5.35 4.17
C LEU A 203 2.96 4.64 5.31
N ARG A 204 4.17 4.14 5.06
CA ARG A 204 5.01 3.52 6.08
C ARG A 204 6.44 4.02 5.96
N ILE A 205 7.10 4.25 7.10
CA ILE A 205 8.53 4.54 7.15
C ILE A 205 9.32 3.23 7.23
N VAL A 206 10.36 3.13 6.40
CA VAL A 206 11.33 2.04 6.43
C VAL A 206 12.72 2.65 6.57
N TYR A 207 13.52 2.10 7.47
CA TYR A 207 14.92 2.47 7.62
C TYR A 207 15.78 1.49 6.83
N VAL A 208 16.52 2.00 5.85
CA VAL A 208 17.46 1.19 5.05
C VAL A 208 18.85 1.20 5.68
N SER A 209 19.62 0.13 5.46
CA SER A 209 21.01 0.08 5.93
C SER A 209 21.88 1.07 5.14
N ASP A 210 23.04 1.45 5.71
CA ASP A 210 24.00 2.34 5.04
C ASP A 210 24.48 1.79 3.68
N ALA A 211 24.56 0.46 3.56
CA ALA A 211 24.93 -0.22 2.30
C ALA A 211 23.88 -0.01 1.20
N GLU A 212 22.59 -0.06 1.55
CA GLU A 212 21.49 0.25 0.63
C GLU A 212 21.34 1.76 0.40
N ALA A 213 21.72 2.59 1.39
CA ALA A 213 21.66 4.04 1.30
C ALA A 213 22.73 4.65 0.38
N ARG A 214 23.76 3.89 -0.04
CA ARG A 214 24.84 4.30 -0.97
C ARG A 214 25.40 5.71 -0.68
N GLY A 215 25.59 6.04 0.59
CA GLY A 215 26.16 7.34 1.00
C GLY A 215 25.17 8.50 1.11
N THR A 216 23.85 8.29 0.95
CA THR A 216 22.88 9.31 1.36
C THR A 216 22.80 9.39 2.88
N HIS A 217 22.96 10.59 3.45
CA HIS A 217 22.92 10.82 4.91
C HIS A 217 21.56 10.50 5.56
N ASN A 218 20.51 10.28 4.78
CA ASN A 218 19.19 9.94 5.29
C ASN A 218 18.85 8.50 4.94
N ASN A 219 18.65 7.67 5.96
CA ASN A 219 18.21 6.28 5.81
C ASN A 219 16.68 6.13 5.89
N LYS A 220 15.95 7.24 6.08
CA LYS A 220 14.49 7.27 6.16
C LYS A 220 13.88 7.18 4.75
N ARG A 221 13.23 6.06 4.46
CA ARG A 221 12.44 5.85 3.24
C ARG A 221 10.96 5.77 3.57
N ILE A 222 10.12 6.09 2.60
CA ILE A 222 8.67 5.95 2.67
C ILE A 222 8.21 4.93 1.61
N THR A 223 7.23 4.11 1.97
CA THR A 223 6.60 3.11 1.10
C THR A 223 5.09 3.09 1.35
N LEU A 224 4.35 2.24 0.62
CA LEU A 224 2.92 2.08 0.85
C LEU A 224 2.67 1.51 2.26
N GLY A 225 1.76 2.15 2.98
CA GLY A 225 1.23 1.60 4.22
C GLY A 225 0.21 0.51 3.96
N ILE A 226 -0.16 -0.23 5.02
CA ILE A 226 -1.07 -1.38 4.93
C ILE A 226 -2.43 -0.97 4.35
N ARG A 227 -2.96 0.20 4.71
CA ARG A 227 -4.24 0.69 4.17
C ARG A 227 -4.15 0.95 2.68
N SER A 228 -3.04 1.53 2.20
CA SER A 228 -2.83 1.72 0.77
C SER A 228 -2.83 0.41 0.01
N ILE A 229 -2.20 -0.64 0.57
CA ILE A 229 -2.16 -1.97 -0.06
C ILE A 229 -3.55 -2.63 -0.08
N LEU A 230 -4.36 -2.42 0.97
CA LEU A 230 -5.72 -2.92 1.09
C LEU A 230 -6.69 -2.22 0.12
N ASP A 231 -6.68 -0.88 0.16
CA ASP A 231 -7.74 -0.05 -0.42
C ASP A 231 -7.40 0.47 -1.83
N LEU A 232 -6.11 0.68 -2.13
CA LEU A 232 -5.70 1.30 -3.41
C LEU A 232 -5.34 0.28 -4.50
N ARG A 233 -5.49 -1.03 -4.28
CA ARG A 233 -5.15 -2.06 -5.28
C ARG A 233 -5.75 -1.73 -6.66
N LYS A 234 -7.09 -1.62 -6.72
CA LYS A 234 -7.80 -1.33 -7.98
C LYS A 234 -7.43 0.04 -8.54
N TYR A 235 -7.23 1.05 -7.68
CA TYR A 235 -6.79 2.38 -8.11
C TYR A 235 -5.41 2.34 -8.80
N ILE A 236 -4.46 1.61 -8.22
CA ILE A 236 -3.10 1.45 -8.74
C ILE A 236 -3.11 0.64 -10.03
N GLU A 237 -3.76 -0.53 -10.04
CA GLU A 237 -3.85 -1.42 -11.20
C GLU A 237 -4.53 -0.78 -12.41
N THR A 238 -5.49 0.14 -12.20
CA THR A 238 -6.22 0.81 -13.29
C THR A 238 -5.56 2.08 -13.80
N ARG A 239 -4.74 2.76 -12.98
CA ARG A 239 -4.15 4.05 -13.35
C ARG A 239 -2.70 3.94 -13.82
N TYR A 240 -2.01 2.85 -13.52
CA TYR A 240 -0.59 2.71 -13.81
C TYR A 240 -0.28 1.39 -14.51
N ASP A 241 0.13 1.46 -15.77
CA ASP A 241 0.41 0.29 -16.61
C ASP A 241 1.74 -0.42 -16.27
N GLN A 242 2.68 0.31 -15.71
CA GLN A 242 3.99 -0.21 -15.29
C GLN A 242 4.09 -0.16 -13.76
N LEU A 243 4.11 -1.34 -13.14
CA LEU A 243 4.12 -1.51 -11.70
C LEU A 243 5.40 -2.19 -11.25
N CYS A 244 6.03 -1.66 -10.21
CA CYS A 244 7.11 -2.32 -9.48
C CYS A 244 6.57 -3.20 -8.33
N CYS A 245 5.31 -3.58 -8.36
CA CYS A 245 4.66 -4.41 -7.36
C CYS A 245 3.58 -5.29 -7.98
N GLU A 246 3.25 -6.37 -7.29
CA GLU A 246 2.16 -7.27 -7.66
C GLU A 246 1.29 -7.62 -6.45
N TRP A 247 0.00 -7.79 -6.72
CA TRP A 247 -0.93 -8.46 -5.83
C TRP A 247 -1.22 -9.85 -6.38
N THR A 248 -0.96 -10.88 -5.60
CA THR A 248 -1.35 -12.24 -5.98
C THR A 248 -2.87 -12.42 -5.92
N ASN A 249 -3.37 -13.52 -6.49
CA ASN A 249 -4.79 -13.87 -6.43
C ASN A 249 -5.30 -14.07 -4.99
N GLY A 250 -4.43 -14.33 -4.02
CA GLY A 250 -4.77 -14.41 -2.59
C GLY A 250 -4.74 -13.06 -1.85
N GLY A 251 -4.47 -11.97 -2.57
CA GLY A 251 -4.31 -10.63 -2.01
C GLY A 251 -2.89 -10.32 -1.51
N ASP A 252 -2.00 -11.32 -1.39
CA ASP A 252 -0.63 -11.09 -0.94
C ASP A 252 0.09 -10.07 -1.81
N PHE A 253 0.88 -9.20 -1.19
CA PHE A 253 1.56 -8.08 -1.83
C PHE A 253 3.08 -8.25 -1.80
N LYS A 254 3.71 -8.06 -2.96
CA LYS A 254 5.17 -8.15 -3.12
C LYS A 254 5.71 -7.03 -4.01
N TRP A 255 6.94 -6.61 -3.75
CA TRP A 255 7.69 -5.74 -4.63
C TRP A 255 8.36 -6.56 -5.73
N ILE A 256 8.25 -6.10 -6.97
CA ILE A 256 8.97 -6.68 -8.10
C ILE A 256 10.34 -6.02 -8.12
N ALA A 257 11.40 -6.82 -8.00
CA ALA A 257 12.76 -6.32 -8.18
C ALA A 257 12.89 -5.75 -9.60
N PRO A 258 13.52 -4.57 -9.80
CA PRO A 258 13.85 -4.15 -11.14
C PRO A 258 14.70 -5.25 -11.81
N ASN A 259 14.42 -5.55 -13.08
CA ASN A 259 15.33 -6.39 -13.85
C ASN A 259 16.69 -5.66 -13.86
N ASP A 260 17.70 -6.24 -13.22
CA ASP A 260 19.06 -5.69 -13.13
C ASP A 260 19.71 -5.48 -14.52
N ASP A 261 19.10 -5.98 -15.59
CA ASP A 261 19.61 -5.94 -16.96
C ASP A 261 19.43 -4.58 -17.68
N GLU A 262 18.64 -3.64 -17.16
CA GLU A 262 18.43 -2.34 -17.82
C GLU A 262 19.29 -1.17 -17.27
N GLU A 263 19.83 -1.26 -16.04
CA GLU A 263 20.65 -0.18 -15.47
C GLU A 263 22.12 -0.20 -15.96
N GLU A 264 22.65 -1.32 -16.46
CA GLU A 264 24.04 -1.36 -16.94
C GLU A 264 24.27 -0.72 -18.33
N ASN A 265 23.19 -0.43 -19.07
CA ASN A 265 23.25 0.18 -20.40
C ASN A 265 23.00 1.70 -20.40
N ALA A 266 22.28 2.24 -19.39
CA ALA A 266 22.01 3.68 -19.31
C ALA A 266 23.24 4.52 -18.92
N ASP A 267 24.16 3.96 -18.11
CA ASP A 267 25.40 4.65 -17.70
C ASP A 267 26.56 4.51 -18.70
N LYS A 268 26.43 3.59 -19.69
CA LYS A 268 27.45 3.40 -20.74
C LYS A 268 27.24 4.30 -21.95
N GLU A 269 26.00 4.71 -22.26
CA GLU A 269 25.75 5.58 -23.42
C GLU A 269 26.10 7.06 -23.17
N ASN A 270 26.10 7.53 -21.92
CA ASN A 270 26.42 8.94 -21.61
C ASN A 270 27.92 9.21 -21.35
N ASN A 271 28.76 8.18 -21.24
CA ASN A 271 30.21 8.31 -21.07
C ASN A 271 31.01 8.01 -22.37
N GLY A 272 30.33 7.73 -23.49
CA GLY A 272 30.96 7.46 -24.78
C GLY A 272 31.34 8.69 -25.62
N ALA A 273 30.95 9.91 -25.23
CA ALA A 273 31.06 11.11 -26.09
C ALA A 273 32.01 12.21 -25.58
N ILE A 274 32.85 11.95 -24.58
CA ILE A 274 33.90 12.90 -24.15
C ILE A 274 35.25 12.20 -24.16
N GLY A 275 35.81 12.05 -25.36
CA GLY A 275 37.13 11.48 -25.57
C GLY A 275 37.73 11.93 -26.90
N LYS A 276 38.31 13.13 -26.91
CA LYS A 276 39.55 13.54 -27.62
C LYS A 276 39.61 15.06 -27.78
N ARG A 277 40.30 15.73 -26.86
CA ARG A 277 41.12 16.90 -27.22
C ARG A 277 42.41 16.92 -26.39
N ALA A 278 43.47 16.60 -27.14
CA ALA A 278 44.89 16.77 -26.92
C ALA A 278 45.33 17.58 -25.69
N SER A 279 46.10 16.92 -24.84
CA SER A 279 47.13 17.54 -24.00
C SER A 279 48.28 18.00 -24.90
N SER A 280 48.49 19.31 -25.06
CA SER A 280 49.76 19.85 -25.53
C SER A 280 50.50 20.49 -24.37
N SER A 281 51.67 19.92 -24.11
CA SER A 281 52.64 20.21 -23.07
C SER A 281 53.01 21.69 -22.98
N ARG A 282 53.05 22.19 -21.75
CA ARG A 282 53.56 23.50 -21.37
C ARG A 282 55.03 23.30 -20.97
N GLU A 283 55.94 23.47 -21.93
CA GLU A 283 57.37 23.60 -21.62
C GLU A 283 57.64 25.02 -21.12
N GLY A 284 58.21 25.09 -19.92
CA GLY A 284 58.69 26.32 -19.31
C GLY A 284 59.96 26.79 -19.99
N GLY A 285 59.97 28.05 -20.42
CA GLY A 285 61.18 28.80 -20.76
C GLY A 285 61.67 29.55 -19.53
N GLY A 286 62.92 29.30 -19.15
CA GLY A 286 63.67 30.12 -18.21
C GLY A 286 64.67 31.03 -18.91
N GLY A 287 65.12 32.06 -18.17
CA GLY A 287 66.27 32.93 -18.46
C GLY A 287 65.97 34.10 -19.41
N GLN A 288 66.49 35.32 -19.28
CA GLN A 288 67.55 35.95 -18.47
C GLN A 288 67.34 37.48 -18.56
N ASP A 289 67.55 38.21 -17.46
CA ASP A 289 68.61 39.22 -17.20
C ASP A 289 68.47 40.62 -17.81
N THR A 290 68.97 41.61 -17.03
CA THR A 290 69.28 43.04 -17.31
C THR A 290 68.08 44.00 -17.35
N GLU A 291 68.07 45.16 -16.69
CA GLU A 291 69.07 46.01 -16.02
C GLU A 291 68.39 46.82 -14.90
#